data_AF-A0A390VWI1-F1
#
_entry.id   AF-A0A390VWI1-F1
#
_cell.length_a   1.000
_cell.length_b   1.000
_cell.length_c   1.000
_cell.angle_alpha   90.00
_cell.angle_beta   90.00
_cell.angle_gamma   90.00
#
_symmetry.space_group_name_H-M   'P 1'
#
loop_
_entity.id
_entity.type
_entity.pdbx_description
1 polymer ?
#
loop_
_entity_poly.entity_id
_entity_poly.type
_entity_poly.pdbx_seq_one_letter_code
_entity_poly.pdbx_strand_id
1 'polypeptide(L)'
;MVKLTTKIASLKLFASYAIATYILVMLTSALNLFKGYVADTFYIAETLLIILTIILIIILTTEQTWKHHDLWRRIVEVLLLLMALTGNVFTLLMFVSIRRYQRTSQIHSYNGWESFIRKTTRHRIAIIGLLILVYMLTLSIVSQFTFDTTLATKNQFNALLHGPSLAYPFGTDDFGRDLFTRVVVGTKLTFSISIISVVIAVIFGVLLGTIAGYFNHIDNLIMRILDVVFAIPSLLLAVAIIASFGASIPNLIIALSIGNIPSFARTMRASVLEIKRMEYVDAARITGENTWNIIWRYILPNAIAPMIVRFSLNIGVVVLTTSSLSFLGLGVAPDVAEWGNILRTGSNYLETHSNLAIVPGVCIMFVVLAFNFIGDAVRDALDPRIH
;
A
#
# COMPACT_ATOMS: atom_id res chain seq x y z
N MET A 1 14.98 33.06 18.76
CA MET A 1 13.94 32.31 19.51
C MET A 1 12.90 31.59 18.61
N VAL A 2 13.12 31.49 17.28
CA VAL A 2 12.16 30.89 16.31
C VAL A 2 12.40 29.38 16.03
N LYS A 3 13.28 28.69 16.77
CA LYS A 3 13.84 27.38 16.35
C LYS A 3 13.39 26.12 17.12
N LEU A 4 12.34 26.17 17.94
CA LEU A 4 11.86 24.99 18.69
C LEU A 4 10.38 24.60 18.44
N THR A 5 9.56 25.49 17.88
CA THR A 5 8.12 25.22 17.69
C THR A 5 7.78 24.41 16.43
N THR A 6 8.70 24.31 15.47
CA THR A 6 8.47 23.65 14.17
C THR A 6 8.81 22.16 14.12
N LYS A 7 9.40 21.59 15.19
CA LYS A 7 9.94 20.21 15.22
C LYS A 7 8.91 19.09 15.51
N ILE A 8 7.62 19.42 15.59
CA ILE A 8 6.59 18.49 16.12
C ILE A 8 5.26 18.51 15.34
N ALA A 9 5.19 19.24 14.21
CA ALA A 9 3.96 19.28 13.42
C ALA A 9 3.58 17.89 12.86
N SER A 10 4.58 17.06 12.53
CA SER A 10 4.38 15.71 11.96
C SER A 10 3.75 14.73 12.95
N LEU A 11 4.10 14.79 14.24
CA LEU A 11 3.57 13.88 15.25
C LEU A 11 2.06 14.11 15.46
N LYS A 12 1.67 15.36 15.68
CA LYS A 12 0.26 15.74 15.84
C LYS A 12 -0.56 15.40 14.59
N LEU A 13 0.03 15.64 13.42
CA LEU A 13 -0.57 15.29 12.14
C LEU A 13 -0.84 13.78 12.05
N PHE A 14 0.17 12.93 12.24
CA PHE A 14 -0.01 11.48 12.16
C PHE A 14 -0.97 10.95 13.22
N ALA A 15 -0.90 11.45 14.46
CA ALA A 15 -1.85 11.08 15.51
C ALA A 15 -3.30 11.44 15.12
N SER A 16 -3.53 12.65 14.59
CA SER A 16 -4.87 13.08 14.17
C SER A 16 -5.43 12.21 13.04
N TYR A 17 -4.61 11.85 12.05
CA TYR A 17 -5.03 10.96 10.97
C TYR A 17 -5.20 9.52 11.42
N ALA A 18 -4.37 9.02 12.35
CA ALA A 18 -4.54 7.70 12.95
C ALA A 18 -5.89 7.59 13.68
N ILE A 19 -6.26 8.61 14.46
CA ILE A 19 -7.55 8.70 15.15
C ILE A 19 -8.68 8.77 14.13
N ALA A 20 -8.57 9.62 13.10
CA ALA A 20 -9.56 9.72 12.04
C ALA A 20 -9.78 8.37 11.32
N THR A 21 -8.71 7.62 11.04
CA THR A 21 -8.78 6.28 10.47
C THR A 21 -9.60 5.34 11.34
N TYR A 22 -9.33 5.25 12.65
CA TYR A 22 -10.11 4.37 13.53
C TYR A 22 -11.57 4.79 13.62
N ILE A 23 -11.86 6.08 13.71
CA ILE A 23 -13.24 6.58 13.70
C ILE A 23 -13.96 6.17 12.41
N LEU A 24 -13.33 6.34 11.25
CA LEU A 24 -13.91 5.91 9.97
C LEU A 24 -14.15 4.40 9.92
N VAL A 25 -13.20 3.59 10.42
CA VAL A 25 -13.33 2.12 10.45
C VAL A 25 -14.46 1.68 11.39
N MET A 26 -14.59 2.29 12.57
CA MET A 26 -15.69 2.03 13.51
C MET A 26 -17.04 2.41 12.88
N LEU A 27 -17.15 3.60 12.29
CA LEU A 27 -18.40 4.03 11.62
C LEU A 27 -18.79 3.11 10.46
N THR A 28 -17.80 2.65 9.69
CA THR A 28 -18.04 1.73 8.56
C THR A 28 -18.49 0.36 9.06
N SER A 29 -17.82 -0.15 10.09
CA SER A 29 -18.13 -1.46 10.69
C SER A 29 -19.48 -1.44 11.42
N ALA A 30 -19.86 -0.32 12.04
CA ALA A 30 -21.14 -0.12 12.70
C ALA A 30 -22.34 -0.32 11.76
N LEU A 31 -22.18 -0.18 10.43
CA LEU A 31 -23.24 -0.51 9.48
C LEU A 31 -23.66 -1.99 9.55
N ASN A 32 -22.80 -2.87 10.06
CA ASN A 32 -23.17 -4.27 10.27
C ASN A 32 -24.25 -4.45 11.35
N LEU A 33 -24.45 -3.48 12.25
CA LEU A 33 -25.50 -3.54 13.28
C LEU A 33 -26.92 -3.57 12.71
N PHE A 34 -27.12 -3.10 11.48
CA PHE A 34 -28.42 -3.14 10.79
C PHE A 34 -28.69 -4.48 10.08
N LYS A 35 -27.72 -5.40 10.09
CA LYS A 35 -27.85 -6.73 9.49
C LYS A 35 -28.54 -7.68 10.45
N GLY A 36 -29.17 -8.73 9.90
CA GLY A 36 -29.82 -9.76 10.70
C GLY A 36 -28.86 -10.56 11.60
N TYR A 37 -27.57 -10.54 11.29
CA TYR A 37 -26.51 -11.16 12.09
C TYR A 37 -25.19 -10.39 11.92
N VAL A 38 -24.39 -10.37 12.98
CA VAL A 38 -23.04 -9.79 13.03
C VAL A 38 -22.04 -10.87 13.44
N ALA A 39 -20.78 -10.72 13.05
CA ALA A 39 -19.74 -11.67 13.47
C ALA A 39 -19.67 -11.79 14.99
N ASP A 40 -19.39 -13.00 15.51
CA ASP A 40 -19.32 -13.25 16.97
C ASP A 40 -18.29 -12.35 17.68
N THR A 41 -17.23 -11.95 16.95
CA THR A 41 -16.16 -11.10 17.48
C THR A 41 -16.43 -9.60 17.31
N PHE A 42 -17.57 -9.20 16.73
CA PHE A 42 -17.90 -7.82 16.37
C PHE A 42 -17.78 -6.85 17.54
N TYR A 43 -18.51 -7.11 18.64
CA TYR A 43 -18.54 -6.21 19.79
C TYR A 43 -17.17 -6.09 20.47
N ILE A 44 -16.40 -7.17 20.51
CA ILE A 44 -15.04 -7.19 21.06
C ILE A 44 -14.12 -6.31 20.19
N ALA A 45 -14.19 -6.47 18.87
CA ALA A 45 -13.39 -5.70 17.93
C ALA A 45 -13.73 -4.20 17.98
N GLU A 46 -15.02 -3.83 17.98
CA GLU A 46 -15.47 -2.44 18.14
C GLU A 46 -15.01 -1.82 19.46
N THR A 47 -15.17 -2.54 20.58
CA THR A 47 -14.72 -2.05 21.88
C THR A 47 -13.21 -1.84 21.91
N LEU A 48 -12.45 -2.75 21.29
CA LEU A 48 -11.01 -2.64 21.17
C LEU A 48 -10.61 -1.41 20.33
N LEU A 49 -11.28 -1.14 19.20
CA LEU A 49 -11.04 0.07 18.40
C LEU A 49 -11.32 1.36 19.16
N ILE A 50 -12.39 1.40 19.96
CA ILE A 50 -12.70 2.53 20.85
C ILE A 50 -11.55 2.74 21.84
N ILE A 51 -11.10 1.67 22.51
CA ILE A 51 -9.97 1.74 23.46
C ILE A 51 -8.70 2.23 22.77
N LEU A 52 -8.34 1.69 21.60
CA LEU A 52 -7.16 2.13 20.86
C LEU A 52 -7.25 3.61 20.46
N THR A 53 -8.43 4.07 20.08
CA THR A 53 -8.70 5.47 19.74
C THR A 53 -8.52 6.37 20.96
N ILE A 54 -9.06 5.99 22.11
CA ILE A 54 -8.88 6.71 23.38
C ILE A 54 -7.40 6.76 23.78
N ILE A 55 -6.68 5.65 23.67
CA ILE A 55 -5.24 5.62 23.94
C ILE A 55 -4.49 6.60 23.03
N LEU A 56 -4.79 6.67 21.74
CA LEU A 56 -4.18 7.65 20.83
C LEU A 56 -4.49 9.10 21.23
N ILE A 57 -5.72 9.39 21.66
CA ILE A 57 -6.11 10.72 22.17
C ILE A 57 -5.31 11.05 23.43
N ILE A 58 -5.15 10.10 24.35
CA ILE A 58 -4.32 10.27 25.56
C ILE A 58 -2.86 10.54 25.17
N ILE A 59 -2.28 9.75 24.25
CA ILE A 59 -0.90 9.96 23.77
C ILE A 59 -0.74 11.36 23.17
N LEU A 60 -1.71 11.82 22.38
CA LEU A 60 -1.69 13.13 21.74
C LEU A 60 -1.81 14.28 22.75
N THR A 61 -2.69 14.16 23.73
CA THR A 61 -2.95 15.19 24.74
C THR A 61 -1.85 15.29 25.79
N THR A 62 -1.24 14.15 26.14
CA THR A 62 -0.15 14.06 27.14
C THR A 62 1.24 14.20 26.52
N GLU A 63 1.36 14.69 25.27
CA GLU A 63 2.64 14.81 24.55
C GLU A 63 3.76 15.43 25.38
N GLN A 64 3.47 16.49 26.13
CA GLN A 64 4.47 17.20 26.93
C GLN A 64 5.02 16.36 28.09
N THR A 65 4.24 15.43 28.64
CA THR A 65 4.64 14.66 29.83
C THR A 65 5.49 13.45 29.47
N TRP A 66 5.06 12.63 28.50
CA TRP A 66 5.78 11.40 28.14
C TRP A 66 7.01 11.66 27.28
N LYS A 67 7.09 12.78 26.55
CA LYS A 67 8.20 13.06 25.64
C LYS A 67 9.55 13.18 26.36
N HIS A 68 9.56 13.81 27.54
CA HIS A 68 10.77 14.04 28.32
C HIS A 68 11.12 12.88 29.26
N HIS A 69 10.22 11.91 29.44
CA HIS A 69 10.43 10.81 30.36
C HIS A 69 10.66 9.48 29.63
N ASP A 70 11.85 8.91 29.79
CA ASP A 70 12.30 7.72 29.05
C ASP A 70 11.38 6.50 29.17
N LEU A 71 10.85 6.22 30.36
CA LEU A 71 9.97 5.07 30.60
C LEU A 71 8.64 5.22 29.85
N TRP A 72 7.94 6.34 30.05
CA TRP A 72 6.66 6.60 29.37
C TRP A 72 6.82 6.65 27.85
N ARG A 73 7.92 7.22 27.36
CA ARG A 73 8.21 7.23 25.93
C ARG A 73 8.34 5.81 25.35
N ARG A 74 9.05 4.90 26.03
CA ARG A 74 9.16 3.50 25.59
C ARG A 74 7.80 2.80 25.59
N ILE A 75 6.95 3.08 26.57
CA ILE A 75 5.57 2.56 26.60
C ILE A 75 4.79 3.05 25.37
N VAL A 76 4.84 4.35 25.06
CA VAL A 76 4.19 4.92 23.87
C VAL A 76 4.72 4.27 22.59
N GLU A 77 6.04 4.08 22.46
CA GLU A 77 6.63 3.42 21.29
C GLU A 77 6.11 1.98 21.10
N VAL A 78 6.00 1.20 22.18
CA VAL A 78 5.47 -0.17 22.14
C VAL A 78 3.99 -0.16 21.77
N LEU A 79 3.19 0.74 22.36
CA LEU A 79 1.77 0.87 22.04
C LEU A 79 1.55 1.23 20.57
N LEU A 80 2.32 2.16 20.02
CA LEU A 80 2.22 2.55 18.61
C LEU A 80 2.57 1.41 17.65
N LEU A 81 3.58 0.60 18.00
CA LEU A 81 3.94 -0.60 17.25
C LEU A 81 2.83 -1.65 17.29
N LEU A 82 2.23 -1.90 18.46
CA LEU A 82 1.10 -2.83 18.59
C LEU A 82 -0.11 -2.33 17.78
N MET A 83 -0.40 -1.02 17.85
CA MET A 83 -1.46 -0.40 17.06
C MET A 83 -1.21 -0.52 15.56
N ALA A 84 0.04 -0.47 15.10
CA ALA A 84 0.35 -0.62 13.68
C ALA A 84 -0.07 -1.99 13.11
N LEU A 85 -0.19 -3.02 13.96
CA LEU A 85 -0.67 -4.35 13.55
C LEU A 85 -2.13 -4.34 13.08
N THR A 86 -2.91 -3.32 13.46
CA THR A 86 -4.29 -3.13 12.95
C THR A 86 -4.34 -2.68 11.50
N GLY A 87 -3.19 -2.34 10.88
CA GLY A 87 -3.12 -1.74 9.55
C GLY A 87 -3.02 -0.22 9.56
N ASN A 88 -3.05 0.42 10.72
CA ASN A 88 -2.97 1.87 10.81
C ASN A 88 -1.52 2.36 10.59
N VAL A 89 -1.12 2.58 9.33
CA VAL A 89 0.25 3.00 8.97
C VAL A 89 0.63 4.34 9.61
N PHE A 90 -0.33 5.20 9.96
CA PHE A 90 -0.02 6.46 10.66
C PHE A 90 0.59 6.23 12.05
N THR A 91 0.18 5.19 12.79
CA THR A 91 0.80 4.87 14.07
C THR A 91 2.23 4.36 13.89
N LEU A 92 2.50 3.62 12.81
CA LEU A 92 3.85 3.22 12.43
C LEU A 92 4.72 4.43 12.06
N LEU A 93 4.21 5.37 11.26
CA LEU A 93 4.91 6.60 10.89
C LEU A 93 5.20 7.47 12.12
N MET A 94 4.28 7.52 13.08
CA MET A 94 4.47 8.20 14.36
C MET A 94 5.60 7.53 15.16
N PHE A 95 5.60 6.20 15.28
CA PHE A 95 6.67 5.43 15.93
C PHE A 95 8.04 5.71 15.28
N VAL A 96 8.15 5.59 13.96
CA VAL A 96 9.40 5.84 13.22
C VAL A 96 9.89 7.27 13.44
N SER A 97 8.98 8.24 13.47
CA SER A 97 9.32 9.66 13.69
C SER A 97 9.87 9.91 15.10
N ILE A 98 9.28 9.30 16.14
CA ILE A 98 9.78 9.38 17.52
C ILE A 98 11.20 8.76 17.62
N ARG A 99 11.40 7.57 17.05
CA ARG A 99 12.70 6.87 17.06
C ARG A 99 13.79 7.64 16.32
N ARG A 100 13.49 8.17 15.12
CA ARG A 100 14.48 8.93 14.34
C ARG A 100 14.84 10.25 14.99
N TYR A 101 13.88 10.94 15.62
CA TYR A 101 14.16 12.18 16.36
C TYR A 101 15.25 11.99 17.42
N GLN A 102 15.22 10.89 18.18
CA GLN A 102 16.22 10.61 19.22
C GLN A 102 17.64 10.48 18.64
N ARG A 103 17.79 9.72 17.56
CA ARG A 103 19.08 9.48 16.91
C ARG A 103 19.69 10.78 16.37
N THR A 104 18.85 11.69 15.88
CA THR A 104 19.27 12.99 15.33
C THR A 104 19.34 14.11 16.37
N SER A 105 18.75 13.96 17.57
CA SER A 105 18.99 14.90 18.66
C SER A 105 20.33 14.66 19.37
N GLN A 106 20.84 13.42 19.32
CA GLN A 106 22.13 13.05 19.92
C GLN A 106 23.33 13.42 19.04
N ILE A 107 23.12 13.48 17.73
CA ILE A 107 24.13 13.85 16.73
C ILE A 107 23.63 15.15 16.12
N HIS A 108 24.34 16.28 16.19
CA HIS A 108 23.95 17.59 15.64
C HIS A 108 23.82 17.61 14.09
N SER A 109 23.14 16.63 13.51
CA SER A 109 23.02 16.35 12.09
C SER A 109 21.65 16.76 11.56
N TYR A 110 21.59 17.06 10.27
CA TYR A 110 20.37 17.42 9.56
C TYR A 110 19.39 16.24 9.49
N ASN A 111 18.15 16.44 9.96
CA ASN A 111 17.13 15.39 9.95
C ASN A 111 16.43 15.29 8.58
N GLY A 112 17.05 14.62 7.62
CA GLY A 112 16.49 14.43 6.27
C GLY A 112 15.09 13.80 6.26
N TRP A 113 14.77 12.97 7.25
CA TRP A 113 13.46 12.35 7.43
C TRP A 113 12.34 13.37 7.72
N GLU A 114 12.62 14.33 8.58
CA GLU A 114 11.63 15.36 8.96
C GLU A 114 11.44 16.37 7.83
N SER A 115 12.51 16.68 7.09
CA SER A 115 12.40 17.44 5.84
C SER A 115 11.55 16.71 4.81
N PHE A 116 11.78 15.41 4.61
CA PHE A 116 10.98 14.57 3.70
C PHE A 116 9.50 14.58 4.11
N ILE A 117 9.18 14.26 5.38
CA ILE A 117 7.79 14.28 5.87
C ILE A 117 7.17 15.66 5.68
N ARG A 118 7.87 16.74 6.01
CA ARG A 118 7.35 18.10 5.87
C ARG A 118 7.05 18.44 4.41
N LYS A 119 7.92 18.03 3.47
CA LYS A 119 7.69 18.20 2.04
C LYS A 119 6.46 17.41 1.60
N THR A 120 6.40 16.11 1.90
CA THR A 120 5.26 15.24 1.53
C THR A 120 3.94 15.72 2.13
N THR A 121 3.93 16.10 3.41
CA THR A 121 2.71 16.57 4.11
C THR A 121 2.28 17.98 3.69
N ARG A 122 3.10 18.74 2.97
CA ARG A 122 2.68 20.01 2.36
C ARG A 122 1.72 19.77 1.19
N HIS A 123 1.81 18.62 0.52
CA HIS A 123 0.89 18.23 -0.54
C HIS A 123 -0.40 17.67 0.09
N ARG A 124 -1.42 18.52 0.21
CA ARG A 124 -2.74 18.14 0.79
C ARG A 124 -3.34 16.92 0.11
N ILE A 125 -3.21 16.83 -1.20
CA ILE A 125 -3.70 15.72 -2.04
C ILE A 125 -3.04 14.39 -1.63
N ALA A 126 -1.73 14.41 -1.32
CA ALA A 126 -0.99 13.23 -0.89
C ALA A 126 -1.47 12.71 0.47
N ILE A 127 -1.81 13.61 1.39
CA ILE A 127 -2.33 13.22 2.69
C ILE A 127 -3.73 12.61 2.55
N ILE A 128 -4.57 13.14 1.67
CA ILE A 128 -5.89 12.55 1.38
C ILE A 128 -5.71 11.15 0.80
N GLY A 129 -4.80 10.97 -0.17
CA GLY A 129 -4.46 9.65 -0.70
C GLY A 129 -3.98 8.69 0.39
N LEU A 130 -3.05 9.14 1.25
CA LEU A 130 -2.57 8.35 2.37
C LEU A 130 -3.68 7.98 3.35
N LEU A 131 -4.59 8.90 3.67
CA LEU A 131 -5.74 8.62 4.52
C LEU A 131 -6.65 7.56 3.93
N ILE A 132 -6.95 7.65 2.62
CA ILE A 132 -7.76 6.65 1.90
C ILE A 132 -7.10 5.27 1.97
N LEU A 133 -5.82 5.15 1.63
CA LEU A 133 -5.13 3.86 1.67
C LEU A 133 -5.07 3.27 3.07
N VAL A 134 -4.74 4.08 4.08
CA VAL A 134 -4.63 3.62 5.46
C VAL A 134 -6.01 3.24 6.02
N TYR A 135 -7.05 3.99 5.67
CA TYR A 135 -8.42 3.61 5.98
C TYR A 135 -8.79 2.26 5.36
N MET A 136 -8.58 2.05 4.06
CA MET A 136 -8.92 0.79 3.39
C MET A 136 -8.08 -0.39 3.92
N LEU A 137 -6.79 -0.18 4.18
CA LEU A 137 -5.91 -1.20 4.75
C LEU A 137 -6.34 -1.59 6.18
N THR A 138 -6.61 -0.59 7.03
CA THR A 138 -7.06 -0.82 8.41
C THR A 138 -8.42 -1.52 8.41
N LEU A 139 -9.36 -1.04 7.59
CA LEU A 139 -10.68 -1.67 7.42
C LEU A 139 -10.53 -3.12 6.97
N SER A 140 -9.64 -3.41 6.01
CA SER A 140 -9.40 -4.76 5.50
C SER A 140 -8.85 -5.75 6.53
N ILE A 141 -8.07 -5.27 7.51
CA ILE A 141 -7.53 -6.12 8.58
C ILE A 141 -8.58 -6.32 9.66
N VAL A 142 -9.20 -5.22 10.10
CA VAL A 142 -10.25 -5.20 11.12
C VAL A 142 -11.48 -5.99 10.66
N SER A 143 -11.80 -6.01 9.37
CA SER A 143 -12.98 -6.68 8.84
C SER A 143 -12.99 -8.19 9.08
N GLN A 144 -11.85 -8.81 9.34
CA GLN A 144 -11.78 -10.23 9.75
C GLN A 144 -12.50 -10.49 11.08
N PHE A 145 -12.67 -9.46 11.90
CA PHE A 145 -13.32 -9.52 13.20
C PHE A 145 -14.68 -8.79 13.20
N THR A 146 -14.86 -7.77 12.36
CA THR A 146 -16.12 -7.01 12.33
C THR A 146 -17.11 -7.47 11.26
N PHE A 147 -16.70 -8.24 10.25
CA PHE A 147 -17.60 -8.71 9.17
C PHE A 147 -17.70 -10.23 9.14
N ASP A 148 -18.91 -10.73 8.93
CA ASP A 148 -19.14 -12.13 8.63
C ASP A 148 -18.82 -12.41 7.15
N THR A 149 -17.71 -13.10 6.90
CA THR A 149 -17.24 -13.45 5.55
C THR A 149 -18.19 -14.35 4.78
N THR A 150 -19.12 -15.05 5.47
CA THR A 150 -20.12 -15.88 4.80
C THR A 150 -21.11 -15.04 3.99
N LEU A 151 -21.42 -13.81 4.42
CA LEU A 151 -22.28 -12.88 3.68
C LEU A 151 -21.67 -12.44 2.34
N ALA A 152 -20.34 -12.52 2.20
CA ALA A 152 -19.64 -12.19 0.96
C ALA A 152 -19.45 -13.39 0.01
N THR A 153 -19.57 -14.62 0.51
CA THR A 153 -19.10 -15.82 -0.19
C THR A 153 -20.20 -16.85 -0.41
N LYS A 154 -21.11 -17.04 0.55
CA LYS A 154 -22.21 -18.00 0.44
C LYS A 154 -23.42 -17.39 -0.24
N ASN A 155 -24.03 -18.16 -1.13
CA ASN A 155 -25.24 -17.74 -1.84
C ASN A 155 -26.43 -17.63 -0.88
N GLN A 156 -27.24 -16.58 -1.05
CA GLN A 156 -28.46 -16.32 -0.28
C GLN A 156 -29.62 -16.04 -1.23
N PHE A 157 -30.29 -17.11 -1.67
CA PHE A 157 -31.37 -17.01 -2.67
C PHE A 157 -32.59 -16.20 -2.21
N ASN A 158 -32.71 -15.93 -0.90
CA ASN A 158 -33.81 -15.11 -0.36
C ASN A 158 -33.57 -13.60 -0.52
N ALA A 159 -32.37 -13.19 -0.94
CA ALA A 159 -31.97 -11.80 -1.03
C ALA A 159 -31.33 -11.48 -2.38
N LEU A 160 -31.83 -12.04 -3.49
CA LEU A 160 -31.28 -11.79 -4.83
C LEU A 160 -31.56 -10.36 -5.29
N LEU A 161 -30.53 -9.66 -5.78
CA LEU A 161 -30.65 -8.33 -6.40
C LEU A 161 -31.47 -7.32 -5.57
N HIS A 162 -31.32 -7.35 -4.25
CA HIS A 162 -31.93 -6.34 -3.39
C HIS A 162 -31.23 -4.99 -3.59
N GLY A 163 -32.03 -3.93 -3.68
CA GLY A 163 -31.53 -2.57 -3.71
C GLY A 163 -30.86 -2.15 -2.40
N PRO A 164 -30.17 -0.99 -2.40
CA PRO A 164 -29.55 -0.41 -1.20
C PRO A 164 -30.56 -0.23 -0.06
N SER A 165 -30.18 -0.69 1.14
CA SER A 165 -30.94 -0.56 2.37
C SER A 165 -30.00 -0.51 3.57
N LEU A 166 -30.50 -0.27 4.78
CA LEU A 166 -29.64 -0.30 5.98
C LEU A 166 -29.01 -1.68 6.23
N ALA A 167 -29.74 -2.77 5.95
CA ALA A 167 -29.21 -4.13 6.06
C ALA A 167 -28.23 -4.47 4.93
N TYR A 168 -28.44 -3.89 3.74
CA TYR A 168 -27.58 -4.08 2.56
C TYR A 168 -27.15 -2.70 2.02
N PRO A 169 -26.16 -2.03 2.63
CA PRO A 169 -25.82 -0.63 2.30
C PRO A 169 -25.57 -0.38 0.81
N PHE A 170 -25.00 -1.37 0.12
CA PHE A 170 -24.77 -1.32 -1.32
C PHE A 170 -25.65 -2.29 -2.12
N GLY A 171 -26.67 -2.88 -1.51
CA GLY A 171 -27.50 -3.92 -2.10
C GLY A 171 -26.84 -5.30 -2.11
N THR A 172 -27.47 -6.25 -2.79
CA THR A 172 -26.99 -7.62 -2.95
C THR A 172 -26.84 -8.00 -4.42
N ASP A 173 -25.98 -8.97 -4.70
CA ASP A 173 -25.73 -9.42 -6.06
C ASP A 173 -26.73 -10.50 -6.55
N ASP A 174 -26.44 -11.04 -7.74
CA ASP A 174 -27.20 -12.08 -8.42
C ASP A 174 -27.15 -13.47 -7.75
N PHE A 175 -26.36 -13.62 -6.70
CA PHE A 175 -26.37 -14.77 -5.80
C PHE A 175 -26.86 -14.40 -4.40
N GLY A 176 -27.34 -13.17 -4.22
CA GLY A 176 -27.87 -12.61 -2.98
C GLY A 176 -26.81 -12.32 -1.92
N ARG A 177 -25.53 -12.29 -2.31
CA ARG A 177 -24.42 -11.95 -1.41
C ARG A 177 -24.41 -10.44 -1.17
N ASP A 178 -24.10 -10.03 0.06
CA ASP A 178 -24.06 -8.61 0.43
C ASP A 178 -22.87 -7.89 -0.22
N LEU A 179 -23.15 -6.97 -1.15
CA LEU A 179 -22.13 -6.24 -1.89
C LEU A 179 -21.21 -5.44 -0.97
N PHE A 180 -21.75 -4.86 0.11
CA PHE A 180 -20.95 -4.09 1.06
C PHE A 180 -19.89 -4.97 1.72
N THR A 181 -20.28 -6.13 2.24
CA THR A 181 -19.33 -7.10 2.81
C THR A 181 -18.36 -7.62 1.76
N ARG A 182 -18.82 -7.89 0.52
CA ARG A 182 -17.93 -8.34 -0.57
C ARG A 182 -16.84 -7.32 -0.89
N VAL A 183 -17.19 -6.04 -0.97
CA VAL A 183 -16.23 -4.96 -1.26
C VAL A 183 -15.21 -4.83 -0.13
N VAL A 184 -15.66 -4.84 1.13
CA VAL A 184 -14.78 -4.72 2.29
C VAL A 184 -13.83 -5.91 2.37
N VAL A 185 -14.35 -7.14 2.34
CA VAL A 185 -13.56 -8.38 2.38
C VAL A 185 -12.61 -8.48 1.19
N GLY A 186 -13.04 -8.05 0.00
CA GLY A 186 -12.24 -8.09 -1.22
C GLY A 186 -11.08 -7.10 -1.26
N THR A 187 -11.07 -6.10 -0.36
CA THR A 187 -9.93 -5.18 -0.20
C THR A 187 -8.64 -5.95 0.07
N LYS A 188 -8.69 -6.96 0.96
CA LYS A 188 -7.52 -7.75 1.38
C LYS A 188 -6.85 -8.42 0.20
N LEU A 189 -7.62 -9.12 -0.62
CA LEU A 189 -7.11 -9.88 -1.75
C LEU A 189 -6.58 -8.96 -2.84
N THR A 190 -7.34 -7.92 -3.18
CA THR A 190 -6.94 -6.96 -4.23
C THR A 190 -5.62 -6.26 -3.87
N PHE A 191 -5.46 -5.85 -2.60
CA PHE A 191 -4.23 -5.24 -2.11
C PHE A 191 -3.07 -6.24 -2.06
N SER A 192 -3.33 -7.45 -1.55
CA SER A 192 -2.28 -8.47 -1.41
C SER A 192 -1.72 -8.87 -2.78
N ILE A 193 -2.58 -9.15 -3.76
CA ILE A 193 -2.16 -9.48 -5.13
C ILE A 193 -1.30 -8.35 -5.71
N SER A 194 -1.78 -7.10 -5.59
CA SER A 194 -1.10 -5.96 -6.19
C SER A 194 0.24 -5.66 -5.53
N ILE A 195 0.28 -5.60 -4.19
CA ILE A 195 1.50 -5.29 -3.44
C ILE A 195 2.53 -6.40 -3.63
N ILE A 196 2.14 -7.68 -3.48
CA ILE A 196 3.08 -8.80 -3.61
C ILE A 196 3.67 -8.84 -5.04
N SER A 197 2.84 -8.65 -6.06
CA SER A 197 3.32 -8.64 -7.46
C SER A 197 4.36 -7.54 -7.70
N VAL A 198 4.11 -6.33 -7.19
CA VAL A 198 5.06 -5.22 -7.34
C VAL A 198 6.33 -5.47 -6.51
N VAL A 199 6.21 -6.00 -5.29
CA VAL A 199 7.37 -6.32 -4.44
C VAL A 199 8.28 -7.35 -5.12
N ILE A 200 7.71 -8.42 -5.69
CA ILE A 200 8.47 -9.41 -6.45
C ILE A 200 9.16 -8.74 -7.65
N ALA A 201 8.41 -7.95 -8.42
CA ALA A 201 8.97 -7.24 -9.57
C ALA A 201 10.11 -6.27 -9.18
N VAL A 202 9.99 -5.59 -8.04
CA VAL A 202 11.06 -4.73 -7.49
C VAL A 202 12.26 -5.55 -7.07
N ILE A 203 12.09 -6.65 -6.34
CA ILE A 203 13.22 -7.47 -5.87
C ILE A 203 14.04 -7.97 -7.06
N PHE A 204 13.39 -8.61 -8.02
CA PHE A 204 14.08 -9.13 -9.20
C PHE A 204 14.58 -8.01 -10.12
N GLY A 205 13.79 -6.94 -10.28
CA GLY A 205 14.19 -5.78 -11.07
C GLY A 205 15.43 -5.09 -10.50
N VAL A 206 15.46 -4.81 -9.19
CA VAL A 206 16.61 -4.20 -8.51
C VAL A 206 17.83 -5.09 -8.61
N LEU A 207 17.67 -6.41 -8.39
CA LEU A 207 18.76 -7.37 -8.50
C LEU A 207 19.35 -7.37 -9.91
N LEU A 208 18.53 -7.62 -10.93
CA LEU A 208 18.97 -7.69 -12.34
C LEU A 208 19.53 -6.36 -12.83
N GLY A 209 18.88 -5.25 -12.48
CA GLY A 209 19.32 -3.91 -12.87
C GLY A 209 20.63 -3.50 -12.20
N THR A 210 20.85 -3.88 -10.94
CA THR A 210 22.12 -3.62 -10.26
C THR A 210 23.26 -4.42 -10.86
N ILE A 211 23.01 -5.71 -11.13
CA ILE A 211 23.99 -6.58 -11.76
C ILE A 211 24.34 -6.06 -13.17
N ALA A 212 23.35 -5.72 -13.99
CA ALA A 212 23.55 -5.19 -15.33
C ALA A 212 24.25 -3.82 -15.33
N GLY A 213 23.87 -2.92 -14.41
CA GLY A 213 24.48 -1.59 -14.30
C GLY A 213 25.91 -1.60 -13.75
N TYR A 214 26.23 -2.56 -12.88
CA TYR A 214 27.57 -2.67 -12.30
C TYR A 214 28.54 -3.46 -13.19
N PHE A 215 28.11 -4.60 -13.74
CA PHE A 215 28.95 -5.52 -14.50
C PHE A 215 28.71 -5.41 -16.01
N ASN A 216 29.60 -4.67 -16.70
CA ASN A 216 29.45 -4.38 -18.13
C ASN A 216 29.37 -5.62 -19.04
N HIS A 217 30.02 -6.74 -18.68
CA HIS A 217 30.08 -7.95 -19.50
C HIS A 217 28.75 -8.71 -19.60
N ILE A 218 27.89 -8.60 -18.58
CA ILE A 218 26.59 -9.29 -18.51
C ILE A 218 25.41 -8.35 -18.75
N ASP A 219 25.67 -7.04 -18.85
CA ASP A 219 24.67 -6.01 -19.11
C ASP A 219 23.83 -6.31 -20.35
N ASN A 220 24.50 -6.50 -21.50
CA ASN A 220 23.80 -6.73 -22.76
C ASN A 220 22.96 -8.02 -22.72
N LEU A 221 23.46 -9.10 -22.11
CA LEU A 221 22.71 -10.35 -22.00
C LEU A 221 21.42 -10.15 -21.18
N ILE A 222 21.53 -9.54 -20.00
CA ILE A 222 20.39 -9.29 -19.11
C ILE A 222 19.38 -8.36 -19.80
N MET A 223 19.85 -7.25 -20.38
CA MET A 223 18.96 -6.29 -21.03
C MET A 223 18.25 -6.89 -22.25
N ARG A 224 18.92 -7.76 -23.03
CA ARG A 224 18.29 -8.43 -24.18
C ARG A 224 17.16 -9.38 -23.75
N ILE A 225 17.38 -10.16 -22.69
CA ILE A 225 16.32 -11.05 -22.14
C ILE A 225 15.14 -10.21 -21.67
N LEU A 226 15.40 -9.11 -20.96
CA LEU A 226 14.34 -8.22 -20.46
C LEU A 226 13.60 -7.47 -21.57
N ASP A 227 14.29 -7.12 -22.65
CA ASP A 227 13.68 -6.47 -23.82
C ASP A 227 12.74 -7.40 -24.56
N VAL A 228 13.05 -8.70 -24.65
CA VAL A 228 12.13 -9.72 -25.18
C VAL A 228 10.85 -9.79 -24.35
N VAL A 229 10.96 -9.82 -23.03
CA VAL A 229 9.78 -9.82 -22.13
C VAL A 229 8.97 -8.53 -22.28
N PHE A 230 9.64 -7.38 -22.33
CA PHE A 230 8.99 -6.07 -22.41
C PHE A 230 8.37 -5.76 -23.77
N ALA A 231 8.79 -6.44 -24.84
CA ALA A 231 8.19 -6.32 -26.16
C ALA A 231 6.74 -6.83 -26.17
N ILE A 232 6.38 -7.74 -25.26
CA ILE A 232 5.03 -8.24 -25.09
C ILE A 232 4.27 -7.28 -24.18
N PRO A 233 3.10 -6.74 -24.59
CA PRO A 233 2.26 -5.94 -23.71
C PRO A 233 1.95 -6.69 -22.40
N SER A 234 2.14 -6.04 -21.25
CA SER A 234 2.07 -6.69 -19.94
C SER A 234 0.74 -7.41 -19.68
N LEU A 235 -0.38 -6.82 -20.15
CA LEU A 235 -1.69 -7.45 -20.06
C LEU A 235 -1.76 -8.72 -20.91
N LEU A 236 -1.26 -8.69 -22.16
CA LEU A 236 -1.25 -9.87 -23.03
C LEU A 236 -0.34 -10.97 -22.49
N LEU A 237 0.81 -10.61 -21.94
CA LEU A 237 1.71 -11.54 -21.27
C LEU A 237 1.00 -12.21 -20.09
N ALA A 238 0.28 -11.43 -19.28
CA ALA A 238 -0.46 -11.97 -18.15
C ALA A 238 -1.58 -12.92 -18.59
N VAL A 239 -2.35 -12.54 -19.62
CA VAL A 239 -3.37 -13.40 -20.23
C VAL A 239 -2.76 -14.71 -20.74
N ALA A 240 -1.62 -14.66 -21.44
CA ALA A 240 -0.96 -15.86 -21.98
C ALA A 240 -0.50 -16.82 -20.88
N ILE A 241 0.09 -16.30 -19.81
CA ILE A 241 0.52 -17.10 -18.65
C ILE A 241 -0.70 -17.73 -17.99
N ILE A 242 -1.75 -16.96 -17.72
CA ILE A 242 -2.92 -17.48 -17.01
C ILE A 242 -3.69 -18.49 -17.86
N ALA A 243 -3.81 -18.27 -19.17
CA ALA A 243 -4.44 -19.22 -20.08
C ALA A 243 -3.67 -20.55 -20.14
N SER A 244 -2.34 -20.51 -19.98
CA SER A 244 -1.47 -21.69 -20.04
C SER A 244 -1.42 -22.46 -18.71
N PHE A 245 -1.37 -21.76 -17.57
CA PHE A 245 -1.20 -22.36 -16.25
C PHE A 245 -2.50 -22.44 -15.43
N GLY A 246 -3.61 -21.88 -15.93
CA GLY A 246 -4.90 -21.81 -15.27
C GLY A 246 -5.08 -20.59 -14.36
N ALA A 247 -6.34 -20.23 -14.12
CA ALA A 247 -6.73 -19.12 -13.25
C ALA A 247 -6.46 -19.45 -11.77
N SER A 248 -5.49 -18.78 -11.15
CA SER A 248 -5.19 -18.90 -9.73
C SER A 248 -4.48 -17.64 -9.20
N ILE A 249 -4.59 -17.38 -7.89
CA ILE A 249 -3.92 -16.25 -7.23
C ILE A 249 -2.39 -16.28 -7.46
N PRO A 250 -1.68 -17.42 -7.27
CA PRO A 250 -0.24 -17.47 -7.50
C PRO A 250 0.13 -17.19 -8.96
N ASN A 251 -0.61 -17.76 -9.93
CA ASN A 251 -0.33 -17.54 -11.34
C ASN A 251 -0.54 -16.09 -11.74
N LEU A 252 -1.57 -15.44 -11.21
CA LEU A 252 -1.84 -14.02 -11.40
C LEU A 252 -0.71 -13.16 -10.85
N ILE A 253 -0.23 -13.45 -9.63
CA ILE A 253 0.91 -12.75 -9.03
C ILE A 253 2.18 -12.91 -9.88
N ILE A 254 2.49 -14.13 -10.31
CA ILE A 254 3.67 -14.41 -11.15
C ILE A 254 3.58 -13.67 -12.48
N ALA A 255 2.42 -13.74 -13.14
CA ALA A 255 2.15 -13.06 -14.41
C ALA A 255 2.36 -11.54 -14.32
N LEU A 256 1.75 -10.91 -13.32
CA LEU A 256 1.88 -9.47 -13.08
C LEU A 256 3.31 -9.07 -12.70
N SER A 257 4.01 -9.92 -11.95
CA SER A 257 5.40 -9.69 -11.54
C SER A 257 6.33 -9.69 -12.75
N ILE A 258 6.30 -10.77 -13.56
CA ILE A 258 7.19 -10.95 -14.71
C ILE A 258 7.05 -9.78 -15.69
N GLY A 259 5.81 -9.34 -15.98
CA GLY A 259 5.58 -8.21 -16.88
C GLY A 259 6.17 -6.88 -16.40
N ASN A 260 6.40 -6.71 -15.10
CA ASN A 260 6.93 -5.47 -14.52
C ASN A 260 8.44 -5.49 -14.24
N ILE A 261 9.08 -6.68 -14.16
CA ILE A 261 10.53 -6.82 -13.90
C ILE A 261 11.39 -5.98 -14.86
N PRO A 262 11.19 -6.01 -16.21
CA PRO A 262 12.05 -5.26 -17.13
C PRO A 262 12.11 -3.77 -16.84
N SER A 263 10.98 -3.18 -16.50
CA SER A 263 10.90 -1.75 -16.26
C SER A 263 11.58 -1.35 -14.93
N PHE A 264 11.51 -2.20 -13.89
CA PHE A 264 12.29 -1.99 -12.65
C PHE A 264 13.78 -2.17 -12.87
N ALA A 265 14.18 -3.21 -13.61
CA ALA A 265 15.57 -3.47 -13.94
C ALA A 265 16.21 -2.34 -14.76
N ARG A 266 15.52 -1.80 -15.77
CA ARG A 266 16.05 -0.66 -16.54
C ARG A 266 16.22 0.59 -15.70
N THR A 267 15.22 0.89 -14.86
CA THR A 267 15.28 2.07 -13.98
C THR A 267 16.46 1.92 -13.01
N MET A 268 16.63 0.74 -12.41
CA MET A 268 17.73 0.49 -11.47
C MET A 268 19.09 0.53 -12.17
N ARG A 269 19.21 -0.07 -13.36
CA ARG A 269 20.41 -0.01 -14.18
C ARG A 269 20.83 1.42 -14.46
N ALA A 270 19.88 2.29 -14.85
CA ALA A 270 20.16 3.70 -15.11
C ALA A 270 20.72 4.40 -13.86
N SER A 271 20.08 4.22 -12.70
CA SER A 271 20.56 4.78 -11.43
C SER A 271 21.94 4.25 -11.05
N VAL A 272 22.19 2.96 -11.24
CA VAL A 272 23.49 2.34 -10.92
C VAL A 272 24.59 2.87 -11.83
N LEU A 273 24.32 3.06 -13.13
CA LEU A 273 25.30 3.62 -14.06
C LEU A 273 25.68 5.07 -13.70
N GLU A 274 24.74 5.85 -13.19
CA GLU A 274 24.98 7.21 -12.69
C GLU A 274 25.82 7.18 -11.41
N ILE A 275 25.35 6.46 -10.39
CA ILE A 275 26.02 6.40 -9.08
C ILE A 275 27.42 5.77 -9.15
N LYS A 276 27.63 4.80 -10.04
CA LYS A 276 28.92 4.13 -10.26
C LYS A 276 30.04 5.09 -10.68
N ARG A 277 29.70 6.28 -11.21
CA ARG A 277 30.65 7.31 -11.69
C ARG A 277 30.96 8.39 -10.65
N MET A 278 30.43 8.27 -9.44
CA MET A 278 30.62 9.27 -8.39
C MET A 278 31.97 9.08 -7.70
N GLU A 279 32.63 10.20 -7.34
CA GLU A 279 33.99 10.22 -6.77
C GLU A 279 34.16 9.34 -5.52
N TYR A 280 33.13 9.28 -4.66
CA TYR A 280 33.18 8.45 -3.46
C TYR A 280 33.19 6.94 -3.76
N VAL A 281 32.64 6.52 -4.91
CA VAL A 281 32.70 5.11 -5.35
C VAL A 281 34.10 4.78 -5.85
N ASP A 282 34.74 5.71 -6.57
CA ASP A 282 36.11 5.53 -7.02
C ASP A 282 37.10 5.56 -5.86
N ALA A 283 36.88 6.42 -4.86
CA ALA A 283 37.64 6.39 -3.61
C ALA A 283 37.56 5.02 -2.91
N ALA A 284 36.35 4.47 -2.75
CA ALA A 284 36.14 3.14 -2.15
C ALA A 284 36.90 2.03 -2.92
N ARG A 285 36.91 2.10 -4.26
CA ARG A 285 37.70 1.17 -5.10
C ARG A 285 39.20 1.30 -4.88
N ILE A 286 39.73 2.53 -4.83
CA ILE A 286 41.15 2.78 -4.63
C ILE A 286 41.60 2.28 -3.26
N THR A 287 40.74 2.39 -2.24
CA THR A 287 41.01 1.84 -0.90
C THR A 287 40.92 0.32 -0.81
N GLY A 288 40.65 -0.39 -1.91
CA GLY A 288 40.61 -1.85 -1.97
C GLY A 288 39.33 -2.47 -1.40
N GLU A 289 38.24 -1.71 -1.30
CA GLU A 289 36.98 -2.25 -0.80
C GLU A 289 36.39 -3.27 -1.79
N ASN A 290 35.90 -4.41 -1.28
CA ASN A 290 35.34 -5.47 -2.12
C ASN A 290 34.13 -4.92 -2.92
N THR A 291 34.00 -5.35 -4.17
CA THR A 291 32.89 -5.03 -5.07
C THR A 291 31.51 -5.15 -4.41
N TRP A 292 31.25 -6.25 -3.68
CA TRP A 292 29.95 -6.42 -3.03
C TRP A 292 29.70 -5.40 -1.92
N ASN A 293 30.74 -5.03 -1.18
CA ASN A 293 30.65 -3.97 -0.17
C ASN A 293 30.39 -2.62 -0.85
N ILE A 294 31.05 -2.34 -1.98
CA ILE A 294 30.81 -1.13 -2.77
C ILE A 294 29.33 -1.06 -3.18
N ILE A 295 28.79 -2.15 -3.71
CA ILE A 295 27.39 -2.22 -4.17
C ILE A 295 26.42 -1.97 -3.01
N TRP A 296 26.53 -2.72 -1.91
CA TRP A 296 25.58 -2.66 -0.81
C TRP A 296 25.68 -1.38 0.04
N ARG A 297 26.89 -0.83 0.19
CA ARG A 297 27.14 0.30 1.08
C ARG A 297 27.07 1.66 0.40
N TYR A 298 27.44 1.74 -0.89
CA TYR A 298 27.56 3.02 -1.59
C TYR A 298 26.63 3.13 -2.80
N ILE A 299 26.41 2.05 -3.55
CA ILE A 299 25.61 2.14 -4.79
C ILE A 299 24.11 2.01 -4.48
N LEU A 300 23.68 0.87 -3.93
CA LEU A 300 22.27 0.56 -3.70
C LEU A 300 21.54 1.62 -2.85
N PRO A 301 22.09 2.10 -1.72
CA PRO A 301 21.41 3.09 -0.89
C PRO A 301 21.18 4.43 -1.61
N ASN A 302 22.05 4.79 -2.56
CA ASN A 302 21.96 6.03 -3.32
C ASN A 302 21.17 5.87 -4.62
N ALA A 303 21.05 4.65 -5.16
CA ALA A 303 20.33 4.34 -6.39
C ALA A 303 18.83 4.03 -6.18
N ILE A 304 18.37 3.87 -4.93
CA ILE A 304 17.02 3.37 -4.61
C ILE A 304 15.92 4.45 -4.72
N ALA A 305 16.25 5.73 -4.68
CA ALA A 305 15.24 6.80 -4.63
C ALA A 305 14.24 6.75 -5.81
N PRO A 306 14.67 6.57 -7.08
CA PRO A 306 13.73 6.38 -8.20
C PRO A 306 12.90 5.09 -8.08
N MET A 307 13.39 4.05 -7.39
CA MET A 307 12.63 2.81 -7.17
C MET A 307 11.44 3.05 -6.25
N ILE A 308 11.59 3.87 -5.21
CA ILE A 308 10.52 4.15 -4.24
C ILE A 308 9.37 4.91 -4.92
N VAL A 309 9.71 5.91 -5.74
CA VAL A 309 8.73 6.64 -6.56
C VAL A 309 8.00 5.67 -7.48
N ARG A 310 8.75 4.87 -8.24
CA ARG A 310 8.19 3.96 -9.23
C ARG A 310 7.38 2.83 -8.61
N PHE A 311 7.78 2.32 -7.45
CA PHE A 311 7.02 1.35 -6.65
C PHE A 311 5.62 1.89 -6.34
N SER A 312 5.54 3.12 -5.83
CA SER A 312 4.27 3.73 -5.41
C SER A 312 3.30 3.88 -6.59
N LEU A 313 3.79 4.40 -7.72
CA LEU A 313 2.97 4.58 -8.93
C LEU A 313 2.56 3.23 -9.57
N ASN A 314 3.45 2.23 -9.54
CA ASN A 314 3.19 0.95 -10.20
C ASN A 314 2.13 0.11 -9.48
N ILE A 315 1.95 0.26 -8.16
CA ILE A 315 0.87 -0.43 -7.45
C ILE A 315 -0.50 -0.07 -8.04
N GLY A 316 -0.77 1.21 -8.32
CA GLY A 316 -2.03 1.62 -8.95
C GLY A 316 -2.25 0.95 -10.32
N VAL A 317 -1.20 0.87 -11.15
CA VAL A 317 -1.25 0.18 -12.45
C VAL A 317 -1.53 -1.31 -12.28
N VAL A 318 -0.90 -1.96 -11.31
CA VAL A 318 -1.10 -3.39 -11.05
C VAL A 318 -2.49 -3.66 -10.48
N VAL A 319 -3.06 -2.80 -9.64
CA VAL A 319 -4.46 -2.88 -9.20
C VAL A 319 -5.39 -2.85 -10.41
N LEU A 320 -5.23 -1.86 -11.31
CA LEU A 320 -6.03 -1.78 -12.54
C LEU A 320 -5.89 -3.03 -13.41
N THR A 321 -4.66 -3.53 -13.58
CA THR A 321 -4.39 -4.70 -14.42
C THR A 321 -5.01 -5.96 -13.80
N THR A 322 -4.90 -6.12 -12.48
CA THR A 322 -5.51 -7.21 -11.71
C THR A 322 -7.02 -7.20 -11.89
N SER A 323 -7.67 -6.06 -11.65
CA SER A 323 -9.12 -5.94 -11.79
C SER A 323 -9.57 -6.10 -13.25
N SER A 324 -8.76 -5.67 -14.23
CA SER A 324 -9.04 -5.88 -15.66
C SER A 324 -9.00 -7.37 -16.04
N LEU A 325 -8.01 -8.12 -15.54
CA LEU A 325 -7.92 -9.56 -15.78
C LEU A 325 -9.08 -10.33 -15.14
N SER A 326 -9.42 -10.01 -13.89
CA SER A 326 -10.61 -10.56 -13.24
C SER A 326 -11.89 -10.21 -13.99
N PHE A 327 -12.01 -8.97 -14.48
CA PHE A 327 -13.12 -8.54 -15.32
C PHE A 327 -13.24 -9.37 -16.59
N LEU A 328 -12.13 -9.76 -17.21
CA LEU A 328 -12.10 -10.63 -18.39
C LEU A 328 -12.32 -12.12 -18.10
N GLY A 329 -12.50 -12.52 -16.84
CA GLY A 329 -12.63 -13.95 -16.49
C GLY A 329 -11.31 -14.68 -16.25
N LEU A 330 -10.19 -13.97 -16.31
CA LEU A 330 -8.84 -14.52 -16.24
C LEU A 330 -8.15 -14.17 -14.91
N GLY A 331 -8.89 -13.72 -13.91
CA GLY A 331 -8.36 -13.38 -12.59
C GLY A 331 -8.48 -14.54 -11.61
N VAL A 332 -9.15 -14.28 -10.49
CA VAL A 332 -9.43 -15.27 -9.45
C VAL A 332 -10.78 -15.96 -9.68
N ALA A 333 -11.02 -17.07 -8.99
CA ALA A 333 -12.27 -17.81 -9.11
C ALA A 333 -13.51 -16.93 -8.84
N PRO A 334 -14.65 -17.12 -9.53
CA PRO A 334 -15.81 -16.20 -9.47
C PRO A 334 -16.49 -16.06 -8.10
N ASP A 335 -16.34 -17.06 -7.24
CA ASP A 335 -16.85 -17.10 -5.86
C ASP A 335 -16.02 -16.22 -4.91
N VAL A 336 -14.77 -15.93 -5.28
CA VAL A 336 -13.87 -15.08 -4.50
C VAL A 336 -14.30 -13.62 -4.61
N ALA A 337 -14.44 -12.97 -3.45
CA ALA A 337 -14.67 -11.53 -3.36
C ALA A 337 -13.38 -10.78 -3.74
N GLU A 338 -13.25 -10.40 -5.02
CA GLU A 338 -12.22 -9.53 -5.56
C GLU A 338 -12.89 -8.47 -6.42
N TRP A 339 -12.41 -7.22 -6.39
CA TRP A 339 -13.13 -6.09 -6.97
C TRP A 339 -13.37 -6.20 -8.47
N GLY A 340 -12.42 -6.72 -9.25
CA GLY A 340 -12.61 -6.98 -10.67
C GLY A 340 -13.66 -8.04 -10.96
N ASN A 341 -13.73 -9.11 -10.15
CA ASN A 341 -14.80 -10.12 -10.26
C ASN A 341 -16.17 -9.55 -9.88
N ILE A 342 -16.25 -8.76 -8.80
CA ILE A 342 -17.49 -8.09 -8.38
C ILE A 342 -17.96 -7.15 -9.50
N LEU A 343 -17.04 -6.38 -10.08
CA LEU A 343 -17.32 -5.49 -11.22
C LEU A 343 -17.79 -6.27 -12.46
N ARG A 344 -17.19 -7.43 -12.76
CA ARG A 344 -17.61 -8.30 -13.88
C ARG A 344 -19.05 -8.74 -13.75
N THR A 345 -19.42 -9.22 -12.56
CA THR A 345 -20.78 -9.66 -12.29
C THR A 345 -21.74 -8.48 -12.34
N GLY A 346 -21.37 -7.35 -11.72
CA GLY A 346 -22.18 -6.14 -11.72
C GLY A 346 -22.38 -5.50 -13.09
N SER A 347 -21.43 -5.64 -14.03
CA SER A 347 -21.56 -5.02 -15.36
C SER A 347 -22.72 -5.57 -16.18
N ASN A 348 -23.17 -6.79 -15.87
CA ASN A 348 -24.37 -7.39 -16.50
C ASN A 348 -25.68 -6.74 -16.03
N TYR A 349 -25.64 -5.96 -14.94
CA TYR A 349 -26.82 -5.37 -14.31
C TYR A 349 -26.83 -3.84 -14.35
N LEU A 350 -26.05 -3.21 -15.23
CA LEU A 350 -25.92 -1.74 -15.30
C LEU A 350 -27.27 -1.02 -15.49
N GLU A 351 -28.20 -1.62 -16.22
CA GLU A 351 -29.52 -1.03 -16.51
C GLU A 351 -30.49 -1.15 -15.34
N THR A 352 -30.30 -2.13 -14.45
CA THR A 352 -31.27 -2.45 -13.37
C THR A 352 -30.71 -2.16 -11.98
N HIS A 353 -29.47 -2.58 -11.71
CA HIS A 353 -28.79 -2.49 -10.42
C HIS A 353 -27.38 -1.96 -10.61
N SER A 354 -27.27 -0.72 -11.08
CA SER A 354 -25.99 -0.08 -11.43
C SER A 354 -24.98 0.00 -10.28
N ASN A 355 -25.47 0.00 -9.03
CA ASN A 355 -24.68 -0.07 -7.80
C ASN A 355 -23.71 -1.26 -7.79
N LEU A 356 -24.09 -2.41 -8.38
CA LEU A 356 -23.25 -3.61 -8.43
C LEU A 356 -21.93 -3.37 -9.18
N ALA A 357 -21.94 -2.53 -10.22
CA ALA A 357 -20.74 -2.19 -10.98
C ALA A 357 -20.08 -0.90 -10.45
N ILE A 358 -20.86 0.12 -10.10
CA ILE A 358 -20.33 1.43 -9.72
C ILE A 358 -19.50 1.34 -8.43
N VAL A 359 -19.96 0.61 -7.42
CA VAL A 359 -19.28 0.52 -6.11
C VAL A 359 -17.87 -0.07 -6.21
N PRO A 360 -17.64 -1.28 -6.78
CA PRO A 360 -16.29 -1.80 -6.93
C PRO A 360 -15.44 -0.93 -7.87
N GLY A 361 -16.02 -0.34 -8.92
CA GLY A 361 -15.32 0.60 -9.81
C GLY A 361 -14.79 1.84 -9.08
N VAL A 362 -15.61 2.43 -8.20
CA VAL A 362 -15.23 3.58 -7.37
C VAL A 362 -14.14 3.19 -6.36
N CYS A 363 -14.20 1.99 -5.78
CA CYS A 363 -13.15 1.49 -4.89
C CYS A 363 -11.79 1.35 -5.61
N ILE A 364 -11.79 0.76 -6.81
CA ILE A 364 -10.60 0.67 -7.67
C ILE A 364 -10.07 2.08 -7.97
N MET A 365 -10.94 3.01 -8.38
CA MET A 365 -10.58 4.39 -8.68
C MET A 365 -9.89 5.07 -7.49
N PHE A 366 -10.49 4.99 -6.29
CA PHE A 366 -9.92 5.64 -5.11
C PHE A 366 -8.54 5.10 -4.74
N VAL A 367 -8.33 3.78 -4.86
CA VAL A 367 -7.03 3.17 -4.55
C VAL A 367 -5.97 3.59 -5.55
N VAL A 368 -6.29 3.59 -6.83
CA VAL A 368 -5.37 4.01 -7.89
C VAL A 368 -4.98 5.47 -7.73
N LEU A 369 -5.96 6.36 -7.50
CA LEU A 369 -5.71 7.77 -7.24
C LEU A 369 -4.86 7.97 -5.99
N ALA A 370 -5.16 7.23 -4.92
CA ALA A 370 -4.43 7.35 -3.67
C ALA A 370 -2.95 6.93 -3.80
N PHE A 371 -2.66 5.83 -4.51
CA PHE A 371 -1.27 5.44 -4.81
C PHE A 371 -0.55 6.45 -5.72
N ASN A 372 -1.24 7.01 -6.73
CA ASN A 372 -0.67 8.04 -7.60
C ASN A 372 -0.32 9.30 -6.82
N PHE A 373 -1.23 9.82 -5.99
CA PHE A 373 -1.00 11.00 -5.17
C PHE A 373 0.16 10.85 -4.19
N ILE A 374 0.32 9.65 -3.62
CA ILE A 374 1.47 9.33 -2.77
C ILE A 374 2.75 9.27 -3.59
N GLY A 375 2.73 8.62 -4.76
CA GLY A 375 3.88 8.51 -5.65
C GLY A 375 4.40 9.88 -6.09
N ASP A 376 3.51 10.80 -6.46
CA ASP A 376 3.86 12.17 -6.82
C ASP A 376 4.47 12.93 -5.64
N ALA A 377 3.89 12.83 -4.44
CA ALA A 377 4.45 13.52 -3.27
C ALA A 377 5.77 12.91 -2.78
N VAL A 378 5.98 11.61 -2.96
CA VAL A 378 7.28 10.96 -2.71
C VAL A 378 8.31 11.46 -3.73
N ARG A 379 7.92 11.57 -5.00
CA ARG A 379 8.76 12.12 -6.08
C ARG A 379 9.20 13.55 -5.76
N ASP A 380 8.25 14.42 -5.45
CA ASP A 380 8.52 15.83 -5.14
C ASP A 380 9.38 15.99 -3.87
N ALA A 381 9.18 15.12 -2.89
CA ALA A 381 9.97 15.15 -1.66
C ALA A 381 11.42 14.68 -1.86
N LEU A 382 11.64 13.76 -2.81
CA LEU A 382 12.96 13.21 -3.17
C LEU A 382 13.68 14.00 -4.25
N ASP A 383 13.02 14.92 -4.96
CA ASP A 383 13.68 15.76 -5.98
C ASP A 383 14.71 16.72 -5.34
N PRO A 384 16.01 16.60 -5.68
CA PRO A 384 17.05 17.44 -5.13
C PRO A 384 17.08 18.86 -5.72
N ARG A 385 16.38 19.15 -6.83
CA ARG A 385 16.47 20.44 -7.55
C ARG A 385 15.69 21.59 -6.91
N ILE A 386 14.83 21.32 -5.93
CA ILE A 386 14.02 22.35 -5.23
C ILE A 386 14.75 22.83 -3.95
N HIS A 387 16.08 22.90 -3.98
CA HIS A 387 16.91 23.27 -2.83
C HIS A 387 17.75 24.51 -3.08
#